data_AF-A0A2D4U3Q3-F1
#
_entry.id   AF-A0A2D4U3Q3-F1
#
_cell.length_a   1.000
_cell.length_b   1.000
_cell.length_c   1.000
_cell.angle_alpha   90.00
_cell.angle_beta   90.00
_cell.angle_gamma   90.00
#
_symmetry.space_group_name_H-M   'P 1'
#
loop_
_entity.id
_entity.type
_entity.pdbx_description
1 polymer ?
#
loop_
_entity_poly.entity_id
_entity_poly.type
_entity_poly.pdbx_seq_one_letter_code
_entity_poly.pdbx_strand_id
1 'polypeptide(L)'
;MSQTRQIAEMILRGFRKHFQLFQKVTAKAKQRFEQADWRAYQQDSSERISFYDQRVAETVAELKQAMPSDCLNESLWQQVKQQYLQYLLFHPQAELAETFYNSVFCRLFARKY
;
A
#
# COMPACT_ATOMS: atom_id res chain seq x y z
N MET A 1 -0.65 19.58 11.97
CA MET A 1 -1.19 18.21 11.85
C MET A 1 -0.38 17.31 12.78
N SER A 2 -1.00 16.37 13.50
CA SER A 2 -0.21 15.45 14.34
C SER A 2 0.64 14.53 13.47
N GLN A 3 1.83 14.22 13.96
CA GLN A 3 2.79 13.31 13.32
C GLN A 3 2.14 11.95 12.96
N THR A 4 1.29 11.43 13.85
CA THR A 4 0.54 10.18 13.67
C THR A 4 -0.41 10.20 12.48
N ARG A 5 -1.11 11.33 12.28
CA ARG A 5 -2.04 11.53 11.17
C ARG A 5 -1.30 11.56 9.83
N GLN A 6 -0.16 12.24 9.78
CA GLN A 6 0.66 12.32 8.57
C GLN A 6 1.14 10.93 8.12
N ILE A 7 1.59 10.09 9.06
CA ILE A 7 1.98 8.70 8.76
C ILE A 7 0.79 7.90 8.20
N ALA A 8 -0.36 7.97 8.87
CA ALA A 8 -1.55 7.25 8.45
C ALA A 8 -1.99 7.69 7.02
N GLU A 9 -1.95 8.99 6.73
CA GLU A 9 -2.24 9.52 5.39
C GLU A 9 -1.20 9.09 4.34
N MET A 10 0.08 9.01 4.68
CA MET A 10 1.14 8.49 3.80
C MET A 10 0.88 7.03 3.42
N ILE A 11 0.56 6.19 4.41
CA ILE A 11 0.26 4.77 4.16
C ILE A 11 -0.99 4.63 3.30
N LEU A 12 -2.04 5.41 3.60
CA LEU A 12 -3.29 5.37 2.83
C LEU A 12 -3.08 5.82 1.39
N ARG A 13 -2.23 6.83 1.16
CA ARG A 13 -1.84 7.27 -0.19
C ARG A 13 -1.09 6.16 -0.94
N GLY A 14 -0.17 5.46 -0.28
CA GLY A 14 0.51 4.29 -0.83
C GLY A 14 -0.49 3.21 -1.29
N PHE A 15 -1.46 2.88 -0.44
CA PHE A 15 -2.53 1.95 -0.76
C PHE A 15 -3.38 2.43 -1.95
N ARG A 16 -3.84 3.69 -1.94
CA ARG A 16 -4.63 4.27 -3.05
C ARG A 16 -3.87 4.21 -4.37
N LYS A 17 -2.58 4.53 -4.38
CA LYS A 17 -1.72 4.42 -5.56
C LYS A 17 -1.65 2.98 -6.07
N HIS A 18 -1.45 2.01 -5.18
CA HIS A 18 -1.49 0.59 -5.52
C HIS A 18 -2.84 0.20 -6.15
N PHE A 19 -3.94 0.53 -5.48
CA PHE A 19 -5.28 0.14 -5.91
C PHE A 19 -5.68 0.79 -7.25
N GLN A 20 -5.26 2.02 -7.51
CA GLN A 20 -5.45 2.69 -8.81
C GLN A 20 -4.69 1.97 -9.93
N LEU A 21 -3.44 1.56 -9.70
CA LEU A 21 -2.65 0.83 -10.70
C LEU A 21 -3.23 -0.56 -10.95
N PHE A 22 -3.62 -1.27 -9.90
CA PHE A 22 -4.30 -2.55 -9.99
C PHE A 22 -5.57 -2.48 -10.86
N GLN A 23 -6.41 -1.46 -10.65
CA GLN A 23 -7.61 -1.24 -11.46
C GLN A 23 -7.27 -0.93 -12.92
N LYS A 24 -6.25 -0.08 -13.18
CA LYS A 24 -5.82 0.26 -14.54
C LYS A 24 -5.36 -0.96 -15.34
N VAL A 25 -4.61 -1.87 -14.71
CA VAL A 25 -4.19 -3.14 -15.35
C VAL A 25 -5.41 -4.02 -15.59
N THR A 26 -6.27 -4.17 -14.58
CA THR A 26 -7.45 -5.04 -14.65
C THR A 26 -8.44 -4.57 -15.73
N ALA A 27 -8.59 -3.26 -15.94
CA ALA A 27 -9.46 -2.70 -16.98
C ALA A 27 -9.06 -3.11 -18.41
N LYS A 28 -7.77 -3.42 -18.65
CA LYS A 28 -7.27 -3.85 -19.97
C LYS A 28 -7.54 -5.31 -20.27
N ALA A 29 -7.84 -6.13 -19.26
CA ALA A 29 -7.97 -7.58 -19.40
C ALA A 29 -9.02 -7.98 -20.46
N LYS A 30 -10.17 -7.29 -20.48
CA LYS A 30 -11.23 -7.54 -21.47
C LYS A 30 -10.74 -7.31 -22.90
N GLN A 31 -10.10 -6.16 -23.14
CA GLN A 31 -9.57 -5.83 -24.46
C GLN A 31 -8.52 -6.86 -24.92
N ARG A 32 -7.61 -7.27 -24.04
CA ARG A 32 -6.58 -8.28 -24.38
C ARG A 32 -7.20 -9.63 -24.75
N PHE A 33 -8.25 -10.03 -24.04
CA PHE A 33 -8.99 -11.24 -24.34
C PHE A 33 -9.68 -11.16 -25.70
N GLU A 34 -10.38 -10.06 -25.99
CA GLU A 34 -11.06 -9.83 -27.27
C GLU A 34 -10.09 -9.79 -28.45
N GLN A 35 -8.84 -9.35 -28.23
CA GLN A 35 -7.79 -9.32 -29.23
C GLN A 35 -6.97 -10.62 -29.33
N ALA A 36 -7.27 -11.63 -28.50
CA ALA A 36 -6.47 -12.86 -28.36
C ALA A 36 -4.97 -12.60 -28.09
N ASP A 37 -4.65 -11.50 -27.41
CA ASP A 37 -3.27 -11.10 -27.08
C ASP A 37 -2.82 -11.76 -25.77
N TRP A 38 -2.57 -13.07 -25.85
CA TRP A 38 -2.22 -13.90 -24.69
C TRP A 38 -0.89 -13.51 -24.04
N ARG A 39 0.06 -13.02 -24.85
CA ARG A 39 1.36 -12.58 -24.35
C ARG A 39 1.22 -11.34 -23.47
N ALA A 40 0.46 -10.34 -23.92
CA ALA A 40 0.22 -9.16 -23.10
C ALA A 40 -0.64 -9.48 -21.88
N TYR A 41 -1.61 -10.40 -21.97
CA TYR A 41 -2.38 -10.87 -20.82
C TYR A 41 -1.48 -11.48 -19.73
N GLN A 42 -0.52 -12.34 -20.13
CA GLN A 42 0.44 -12.93 -19.19
C GLN A 42 1.36 -11.88 -18.55
N GLN A 43 1.81 -10.90 -19.34
CA GLN A 43 2.61 -9.79 -18.86
C GLN A 43 1.84 -8.93 -17.84
N ASP A 44 0.61 -8.52 -18.16
CA ASP A 44 -0.25 -7.73 -17.27
C ASP A 44 -0.47 -8.47 -15.93
N SER A 45 -0.64 -9.80 -15.95
CA SER A 45 -0.78 -10.61 -14.74
C SER A 45 0.49 -10.61 -13.88
N SER A 46 1.66 -10.73 -14.50
CA SER A 46 2.96 -10.68 -13.79
C SER A 46 3.22 -9.31 -13.18
N GLU A 47 2.98 -8.24 -13.95
CA GLU A 47 3.13 -6.86 -13.49
C GLU A 47 2.22 -6.57 -12.28
N ARG A 48 0.97 -7.05 -12.32
CA ARG A 48 0.00 -6.90 -11.22
C ARG A 48 0.51 -7.46 -9.89
N ILE A 49 1.20 -8.61 -9.91
CA ILE A 49 1.77 -9.23 -8.70
C ILE A 49 2.93 -8.36 -8.18
N SER A 50 3.84 -7.95 -9.07
CA SER A 50 5.02 -7.15 -8.70
C SER A 50 4.67 -5.77 -8.12
N PHE A 51 3.54 -5.18 -8.54
CA PHE A 51 3.13 -3.85 -8.09
C PHE A 51 2.77 -3.78 -6.62
N TYR A 52 2.32 -4.86 -5.98
CA TYR A 52 2.02 -4.81 -4.55
C TYR A 52 3.29 -4.53 -3.74
N ASP A 53 4.30 -5.38 -3.93
CA ASP A 53 5.56 -5.29 -3.19
C ASP A 53 6.32 -3.99 -3.46
N GLN A 54 6.26 -3.51 -4.70
CA GLN A 54 6.86 -2.23 -5.08
C GLN A 54 6.18 -1.05 -4.36
N ARG A 55 4.85 -1.04 -4.29
CA ARG A 55 4.11 0.07 -3.62
C ARG A 55 4.33 0.05 -2.12
N VAL A 56 4.42 -1.13 -1.50
CA VAL A 56 4.81 -1.26 -0.10
C VAL A 56 6.25 -0.74 0.10
N ALA A 57 7.20 -1.13 -0.77
CA ALA A 57 8.60 -0.67 -0.67
C ALA A 57 8.72 0.85 -0.79
N GLU A 58 8.03 1.46 -1.76
CA GLU A 58 7.98 2.91 -1.95
C GLU A 58 7.44 3.62 -0.72
N THR A 59 6.31 3.15 -0.18
CA THR A 59 5.68 3.73 1.02
C THR A 59 6.63 3.65 2.22
N VAL A 60 7.31 2.52 2.39
CA VAL A 60 8.32 2.34 3.45
C VAL A 60 9.51 3.29 3.27
N ALA A 61 9.99 3.49 2.04
CA ALA A 61 11.08 4.41 1.76
C ALA A 61 10.69 5.87 2.04
N GLU A 62 9.51 6.29 1.60
CA GLU A 62 8.96 7.63 1.89
C GLU A 62 8.83 7.87 3.40
N LEU A 63 8.31 6.88 4.14
CA LEU A 63 8.18 6.97 5.61
C LEU A 63 9.55 7.08 6.30
N LYS A 64 10.55 6.31 5.87
CA LYS A 64 11.91 6.38 6.43
C LYS A 64 12.57 7.73 6.17
N GLN A 65 12.31 8.34 5.01
CA GLN A 65 12.83 9.68 4.68
C GLN A 65 12.13 10.77 5.50
N ALA A 66 10.81 10.68 5.66
CA ALA A 66 10.04 11.64 6.44
C ALA A 66 10.35 11.55 7.95
N MET A 67 10.78 10.37 8.43
CA MET A 67 10.90 10.09 9.87
C MET A 67 12.11 9.21 10.22
N PRO A 68 13.33 9.74 10.18
CA PRO A 68 14.54 8.94 10.41
C PRO A 68 14.63 8.38 11.85
N SER A 69 14.21 9.16 12.85
CA SER A 69 14.44 8.87 14.28
C SER A 69 13.28 8.13 14.96
N ASP A 70 12.05 8.29 14.48
CA ASP A 70 10.83 7.84 15.16
C ASP A 70 10.20 6.57 14.53
N CYS A 71 10.81 6.03 13.48
CA CYS A 71 10.22 4.91 12.72
C CYS A 71 9.98 3.63 13.55
N LEU A 72 10.57 3.50 14.75
CA LEU A 72 10.51 2.31 15.59
C LEU A 72 9.84 2.53 16.96
N ASN A 73 9.18 3.67 17.18
CA ASN A 73 8.49 3.99 18.43
C ASN A 73 7.11 3.31 18.49
N GLU A 74 6.93 2.33 19.37
CA GLU A 74 5.69 1.54 19.46
C GLU A 74 4.45 2.37 19.84
N SER A 75 4.57 3.33 20.76
CA SER A 75 3.43 4.15 21.19
C SER A 75 2.93 5.06 20.07
N LEU A 76 3.86 5.56 19.24
CA LEU A 76 3.54 6.30 18.02
C LEU A 76 2.74 5.40 17.06
N TRP A 77 3.21 4.19 16.79
CA TRP A 77 2.56 3.28 15.84
C TRP A 77 1.19 2.76 16.30
N GLN A 78 0.95 2.63 17.61
CA GLN A 78 -0.39 2.37 18.14
C GLN A 78 -1.36 3.52 17.79
N GLN A 79 -0.94 4.76 17.97
CA GLN A 79 -1.74 5.94 17.61
C GLN A 79 -1.94 6.06 16.10
N VAL A 80 -0.90 5.77 15.30
CA VAL A 80 -1.01 5.69 13.83
C VAL A 80 -2.06 4.66 13.43
N LYS A 81 -2.03 3.46 14.02
CA LYS A 81 -3.02 2.41 13.72
C LYS A 81 -4.44 2.89 14.04
N GLN A 82 -4.65 3.54 15.17
CA GLN A 82 -5.97 4.09 15.54
C GLN A 82 -6.45 5.13 14.51
N GLN A 83 -5.59 6.08 14.12
CA GLN A 83 -5.93 7.07 13.10
C GLN A 83 -6.21 6.41 11.74
N TYR A 84 -5.43 5.40 11.37
CA TYR A 84 -5.61 4.67 10.12
C TYR A 84 -6.97 3.95 10.09
N LEU A 85 -7.34 3.25 11.17
CA LEU A 85 -8.64 2.59 11.30
C LEU A 85 -9.82 3.57 11.20
N GLN A 86 -9.67 4.81 11.69
CA GLN A 86 -10.69 5.85 11.50
C GLN A 86 -10.91 6.18 10.03
N TYR A 87 -9.87 6.17 9.19
CA TYR A 87 -10.02 6.32 7.74
C TYR A 87 -10.71 5.15 7.06
N LEU A 88 -10.71 3.97 7.69
CA LEU A 88 -11.26 2.74 7.11
C LEU A 88 -12.74 2.51 7.43
N LEU A 89 -13.33 3.22 8.41
CA LEU A 89 -14.71 3.00 8.89
C LEU A 89 -15.77 2.92 7.77
N PHE A 90 -15.61 3.69 6.70
CA PHE A 90 -16.49 3.67 5.53
C PHE A 90 -15.74 3.48 4.22
N HIS A 91 -14.53 2.90 4.29
CA HIS A 91 -13.70 2.72 3.11
C HIS A 91 -14.16 1.46 2.34
N PRO A 92 -14.48 1.55 1.04
CA PRO A 92 -15.03 0.44 0.28
C PRO A 92 -14.06 -0.75 0.12
N GLN A 93 -12.78 -0.53 0.34
CA GLN A 93 -11.73 -1.57 0.37
C GLN A 93 -10.97 -1.60 1.71
N ALA A 94 -11.68 -1.51 2.84
CA ALA A 94 -11.07 -1.47 4.17
C ALA A 94 -10.08 -2.63 4.44
N GLU A 95 -10.49 -3.87 4.15
CA GLU A 95 -9.65 -5.07 4.39
C GLU A 95 -8.31 -5.03 3.61
N LEU A 96 -8.35 -4.61 2.35
CA LEU A 96 -7.15 -4.47 1.53
C LEU A 96 -6.25 -3.35 2.03
N ALA A 97 -6.85 -2.23 2.46
CA ALA A 97 -6.12 -1.11 3.03
C ALA A 97 -5.44 -1.48 4.36
N GLU A 98 -6.09 -2.30 5.20
CA GLU A 98 -5.51 -2.84 6.43
C GLU A 98 -4.37 -3.81 6.14
N THR A 99 -4.53 -4.71 5.16
CA THR A 99 -3.47 -5.63 4.71
C THR A 99 -2.23 -4.86 4.23
N PHE A 100 -2.44 -3.77 3.49
CA PHE A 100 -1.37 -2.89 3.04
C PHE A 100 -0.65 -2.21 4.22
N TYR A 101 -1.40 -1.71 5.20
CA TYR A 101 -0.82 -1.16 6.44
C TYR A 101 0.05 -2.19 7.16
N ASN A 102 -0.46 -3.41 7.36
CA ASN A 102 0.27 -4.47 8.04
C ASN A 102 1.57 -4.81 7.30
N SER A 103 1.55 -4.82 5.97
CA SER A 103 2.74 -5.08 5.16
C SER A 103 3.80 -3.98 5.32
N VAL A 104 3.38 -2.71 5.33
CA VAL A 104 4.27 -1.56 5.57
C VAL A 104 4.85 -1.61 6.99
N PHE A 105 4.01 -1.87 7.99
CA PHE A 105 4.42 -2.01 9.38
C PHE A 105 5.47 -3.13 9.54
N CYS A 106 5.18 -4.34 9.05
CA CYS A 106 6.11 -5.45 9.12
C CYS A 106 7.45 -5.13 8.45
N ARG A 107 7.48 -4.47 7.28
CA ARG A 107 8.75 -4.10 6.62
C ARG A 107 9.54 -3.03 7.37
N LEU A 108 8.88 -2.16 8.12
CA LEU A 108 9.55 -1.17 8.96
C LEU A 108 10.18 -1.83 10.20
N PHE A 109 9.48 -2.79 10.80
CA PHE A 109 9.90 -3.47 12.03
C PHE A 109 10.71 -4.75 11.81
N ALA A 110 10.77 -5.30 10.60
CA ALA A 110 11.51 -6.54 10.28
C ALA A 110 13.03 -6.46 10.55
N ARG A 111 13.59 -5.27 10.81
CA ARG A 111 14.99 -5.11 11.24
C ARG A 111 15.22 -5.35 12.75
N LYS A 112 14.17 -5.64 13.52
CA LYS A 112 14.23 -5.86 14.99
C LYS A 112 14.23 -7.34 15.42
N TYR A 113 14.41 -8.29 14.50
CA TYR A 113 14.54 -9.71 14.83
C TYR A 113 15.93 -10.23 14.49
#